data_AF-A0A3L7VXP3-F1
#
_entry.id   AF-A0A3L7VXP3-F1
#
_cell.length_a   1.000
_cell.length_b   1.000
_cell.length_c   1.000
_cell.angle_alpha   90.00
_cell.angle_beta   90.00
_cell.angle_gamma   90.00
#
_symmetry.space_group_name_H-M   'P 1'
#
loop_
_entity.id
_entity.type
_entity.pdbx_description
1 polymer ?
#
loop_
_entity_poly.entity_id
_entity_poly.type
_entity_poly.pdbx_seq_one_letter_code
_entity_poly.pdbx_strand_id
1 'polypeptide(L)'
;MSTIFPGRYSAKTNAPFVVFLIGMRINTWWRFDKWLPVASAMGPMIRTLYTHPEKGFLHMESFWNMHGPILVQYWRSFDDLEAFARNPSDLHVAAWKRFNQAIGADGSVGIWHETYMVKPDQYECVYGNMPYTARERLNANES
;
A
#
# COMPACT_ATOMS: atom_id res chain seq x y z
N MET A 1 -4.81 -11.54 -20.21
CA MET A 1 -5.22 -12.30 -19.02
C MET A 1 -3.97 -12.91 -18.42
N SER A 2 -3.79 -12.85 -17.11
CA SER A 2 -2.63 -13.45 -16.43
C SER A 2 -2.75 -14.97 -16.42
N THR A 3 -1.64 -15.68 -16.66
CA THR A 3 -1.57 -17.14 -16.59
C THR A 3 -1.89 -17.61 -15.18
N ILE A 4 -2.77 -18.61 -15.06
CA ILE A 4 -3.10 -19.26 -13.79
C ILE A 4 -2.18 -20.46 -13.59
N PHE A 5 -1.60 -20.58 -12.40
CA PHE A 5 -0.75 -21.70 -12.01
C PHE A 5 -1.56 -22.68 -11.17
N PRO A 6 -1.93 -23.86 -11.71
CA PRO A 6 -2.70 -24.85 -10.97
C PRO A 6 -1.84 -25.48 -9.85
N GLY A 7 -2.45 -25.74 -8.71
CA GLY A 7 -1.75 -26.32 -7.54
C GLY A 7 -1.66 -25.36 -6.35
N ARG A 8 -0.89 -25.77 -5.33
CA ARG A 8 -0.71 -25.03 -4.08
C ARG A 8 0.72 -24.50 -3.99
N TYR A 9 0.84 -23.19 -3.82
CA TYR A 9 2.10 -22.46 -3.72
C TYR A 9 2.15 -21.66 -2.40
N SER A 10 3.35 -21.27 -2.00
CA SER A 10 3.61 -20.46 -0.81
C SER A 10 4.74 -19.47 -1.12
N ALA A 11 4.64 -18.26 -0.58
CA ALA A 11 5.74 -17.31 -0.61
C ALA A 11 6.63 -17.52 0.62
N LYS A 12 7.95 -17.59 0.44
CA LYS A 12 8.93 -17.67 1.53
C LYS A 12 9.91 -16.51 1.46
N THR A 13 10.28 -15.96 2.61
CA THR A 13 11.28 -14.91 2.73
C THR A 13 12.04 -15.07 4.03
N ASN A 14 13.36 -14.96 3.94
CA ASN A 14 14.27 -15.06 5.07
C ASN A 14 14.62 -13.66 5.64
N ALA A 15 14.11 -12.60 5.01
CA ALA A 15 14.29 -11.23 5.45
C ALA A 15 13.01 -10.72 6.13
N PRO A 16 13.12 -9.86 7.16
CA PRO A 16 11.97 -9.14 7.66
C PRO A 16 11.41 -8.20 6.59
N PHE A 17 10.12 -7.94 6.66
CA PHE A 17 9.44 -6.97 5.79
C PHE A 17 8.31 -6.29 6.55
N VAL A 18 7.81 -5.20 5.98
CA VAL A 18 6.73 -4.41 6.55
C VAL A 18 5.48 -4.54 5.70
N VAL A 19 4.35 -4.74 6.38
CA VAL A 19 3.02 -4.66 5.79
C VAL A 19 2.39 -3.35 6.25
N PHE A 20 2.10 -2.48 5.29
CA PHE A 20 1.53 -1.16 5.52
C PHE A 20 0.13 -1.08 4.90
N LEU A 21 -0.89 -1.02 5.74
CA LEU A 21 -2.26 -0.79 5.33
C LEU A 21 -2.52 0.71 5.39
N ILE A 22 -3.07 1.26 4.32
CA ILE A 22 -3.53 2.65 4.30
C ILE A 22 -4.89 2.69 3.62
N GLY A 23 -5.80 3.48 4.15
CA GLY A 23 -7.13 3.60 3.57
C GLY A 23 -7.76 4.96 3.81
N MET A 24 -8.75 5.24 2.97
CA MET A 24 -9.63 6.39 3.10
C MET A 24 -11.03 5.89 3.45
N ARG A 25 -11.68 6.58 4.40
CA ARG A 25 -13.08 6.34 4.76
C ARG A 25 -13.92 7.56 4.37
N ILE A 26 -14.87 7.37 3.48
CA ILE A 26 -15.84 8.39 3.07
C ILE A 26 -16.99 8.35 4.08
N ASN A 27 -17.06 9.37 4.94
CA ASN A 27 -18.16 9.49 5.91
C ASN A 27 -19.37 10.21 5.29
N THR A 28 -19.11 11.14 4.36
CA THR A 28 -20.14 11.91 3.68
C THR A 28 -20.05 11.73 2.16
N TRP A 29 -20.79 10.74 1.64
CA TRP A 29 -20.68 10.30 0.24
C TRP A 29 -20.97 11.36 -0.81
N TRP A 30 -21.91 12.28 -0.56
CA TRP A 30 -22.27 13.34 -1.50
C TRP A 30 -21.25 14.48 -1.57
N ARG A 31 -20.24 14.51 -0.69
CA ARG A 31 -19.15 15.49 -0.71
C ARG A 31 -18.02 15.07 -1.64
N PHE A 32 -18.35 14.89 -2.92
CA PHE A 32 -17.37 14.55 -3.96
C PHE A 32 -16.24 15.59 -4.05
N ASP A 33 -16.54 16.85 -3.75
CA ASP A 33 -15.58 17.96 -3.64
C ASP A 33 -14.49 17.70 -2.60
N LYS A 34 -14.78 16.86 -1.60
CA LYS A 34 -13.87 16.54 -0.49
C LYS A 34 -13.10 15.26 -0.73
N TRP A 35 -13.78 14.16 -1.04
CA TRP A 35 -13.11 12.85 -1.09
C TRP A 35 -12.43 12.54 -2.42
N LEU A 36 -12.90 13.10 -3.55
CA LEU A 36 -12.32 12.81 -4.86
C LEU A 36 -10.87 13.35 -5.01
N PRO A 37 -10.54 14.56 -4.55
CA PRO A 37 -9.16 15.04 -4.54
C PRO A 37 -8.22 14.18 -3.68
N VAL A 38 -8.72 13.68 -2.54
CA VAL A 38 -7.93 12.82 -1.64
C VAL A 38 -7.65 11.47 -2.29
N ALA A 39 -8.67 10.84 -2.89
CA ALA A 39 -8.51 9.58 -3.60
C ALA A 39 -7.54 9.69 -4.79
N SER A 40 -7.62 10.77 -5.56
CA SER A 40 -6.77 10.98 -6.74
C SER A 40 -5.30 11.26 -6.42
N ALA A 41 -4.98 11.75 -5.22
CA ALA A 41 -3.61 12.00 -4.78
C ALA A 41 -2.76 10.72 -4.64
N MET A 42 -3.41 9.57 -4.45
CA MET A 42 -2.72 8.30 -4.21
C MET A 42 -2.07 7.71 -5.47
N GLY A 43 -2.69 7.89 -6.64
CA GLY A 43 -2.19 7.35 -7.91
C GLY A 43 -0.77 7.81 -8.27
N PRO A 44 -0.47 9.12 -8.26
CA PRO A 44 0.88 9.63 -8.51
C PRO A 44 1.91 9.14 -7.50
N MET A 45 1.56 9.04 -6.21
CA MET A 45 2.47 8.51 -5.17
C MET A 45 2.86 7.06 -5.46
N ILE A 46 1.88 6.21 -5.75
CA ILE A 46 2.12 4.81 -6.10
C ILE A 46 2.99 4.70 -7.35
N ARG A 47 2.74 5.54 -8.37
CA ARG A 47 3.57 5.55 -9.57
C ARG A 47 5.03 5.86 -9.24
N THR A 48 5.29 6.86 -8.39
CA THR A 48 6.65 7.18 -7.94
C THR A 48 7.31 6.00 -7.23
N LEU A 49 6.58 5.25 -6.41
CA LEU A 49 7.09 4.08 -5.70
C LEU A 49 7.47 2.94 -6.66
N TYR A 50 6.66 2.69 -7.69
CA TYR A 50 6.99 1.69 -8.72
C TYR A 50 8.15 2.12 -9.62
N THR A 51 8.37 3.41 -9.86
CA THR A 51 9.48 3.89 -10.70
C THR A 51 10.80 4.00 -9.93
N HIS A 52 10.78 4.03 -8.60
CA HIS A 52 11.93 4.22 -7.73
C HIS A 52 12.05 3.07 -6.71
N PRO A 53 12.40 1.84 -7.16
CA PRO A 53 12.46 0.66 -6.29
C PRO A 53 13.50 0.79 -5.17
N GLU A 54 14.49 1.67 -5.30
CA GLU A 54 15.48 1.97 -4.27
C GLU A 54 14.86 2.46 -2.96
N LYS A 55 13.65 3.06 -3.02
CA LYS A 55 12.88 3.53 -1.87
C LYS A 55 12.33 2.41 -0.98
N GLY A 56 12.58 1.15 -1.31
CA GLY A 56 12.23 0.01 -0.48
C GLY A 56 10.77 -0.42 -0.56
N PHE A 57 9.99 0.14 -1.48
CA PHE A 57 8.67 -0.35 -1.84
C PHE A 57 8.78 -1.65 -2.63
N LEU A 58 8.11 -2.70 -2.17
CA LEU A 58 8.15 -4.03 -2.79
C LEU A 58 6.94 -4.25 -3.68
N HIS A 59 5.74 -3.98 -3.16
CA HIS A 59 4.50 -4.19 -3.89
C HIS A 59 3.31 -3.50 -3.21
N MET A 60 2.20 -3.37 -3.94
CA MET A 60 0.92 -2.95 -3.40
C MET A 60 -0.23 -3.66 -4.10
N GLU A 61 -1.23 -4.03 -3.30
CA GLU A 61 -2.56 -4.41 -3.76
C GLU A 61 -3.57 -3.33 -3.37
N SER A 62 -4.45 -2.98 -4.31
CA SER A 62 -5.54 -2.03 -4.09
C SER A 62 -6.86 -2.75 -4.02
N PHE A 63 -7.63 -2.43 -2.98
CA PHE A 63 -8.97 -2.95 -2.75
C PHE A 63 -9.95 -1.80 -2.62
N TRP A 64 -11.22 -2.10 -2.86
CA TRP A 64 -12.31 -1.19 -2.59
C TRP A 64 -13.22 -1.81 -1.54
N ASN A 65 -13.40 -1.13 -0.40
CA ASN A 65 -14.36 -1.53 0.62
C ASN A 65 -15.65 -0.71 0.48
N MET A 66 -16.65 -1.00 1.31
CA MET A 66 -17.94 -0.29 1.30
C MET A 66 -17.81 1.22 1.58
N HIS A 67 -16.70 1.68 2.18
CA HIS A 67 -16.47 3.06 2.60
C HIS A 67 -15.34 3.78 1.85
N GLY A 68 -14.69 3.16 0.86
CA GLY A 68 -13.57 3.75 0.13
C GLY A 68 -12.42 2.78 -0.17
N PRO A 69 -11.32 3.31 -0.71
CA PRO A 69 -10.16 2.51 -1.08
C PRO A 69 -9.34 2.07 0.13
N ILE A 70 -8.82 0.84 0.06
CA ILE A 70 -7.78 0.31 0.96
C ILE A 70 -6.60 -0.12 0.10
N LEU A 71 -5.40 0.21 0.53
CA LEU A 71 -4.16 -0.19 -0.12
C LEU A 71 -3.33 -1.00 0.88
N VAL A 72 -2.95 -2.20 0.48
CA VAL A 72 -2.03 -3.06 1.24
C VAL A 72 -0.68 -2.97 0.56
N GLN A 73 0.30 -2.37 1.21
CA GLN A 73 1.64 -2.15 0.70
C GLN A 73 2.64 -3.06 1.43
N TYR A 74 3.63 -3.52 0.70
CA TYR A 74 4.76 -4.30 1.21
C TYR A 74 6.03 -3.47 1.06
N TRP A 75 6.79 -3.37 2.14
CA TRP A 75 7.99 -2.56 2.24
C TRP A 75 9.14 -3.39 2.80
N ARG A 76 10.35 -3.06 2.41
CA ARG A 76 11.57 -3.74 2.88
C ARG A 76 11.84 -3.46 4.36
N SER A 77 11.53 -2.27 4.86
CA SER A 77 11.74 -1.89 6.26
C SER A 77 10.84 -0.73 6.70
N PHE A 78 10.80 -0.47 8.01
CA PHE A 78 10.15 0.73 8.55
C PHE A 78 10.89 2.00 8.12
N ASP A 79 12.22 1.95 8.10
CA ASP A 79 13.06 3.09 7.74
C ASP A 79 12.80 3.54 6.30
N ASP A 80 12.67 2.59 5.37
CA ASP A 80 12.33 2.86 3.97
C ASP A 80 10.96 3.54 3.83
N LEU A 81 9.95 3.02 4.54
CA LEU A 81 8.60 3.59 4.57
C LEU A 81 8.59 5.00 5.16
N GLU A 82 9.26 5.20 6.31
CA GLU A 82 9.34 6.50 6.98
C GLU A 82 10.11 7.52 6.13
N ALA A 83 11.22 7.10 5.51
CA ALA A 83 12.01 7.95 4.63
C ALA A 83 11.15 8.48 3.47
N PHE A 84 10.36 7.62 2.82
CA PHE A 84 9.41 8.06 1.79
C PHE A 84 8.35 9.01 2.34
N ALA A 85 7.76 8.69 3.50
CA ALA A 85 6.68 9.49 4.08
C ALA A 85 7.13 10.90 4.49
N ARG A 86 8.40 11.07 4.89
CA ARG A 86 8.96 12.33 5.41
C ARG A 86 9.76 13.12 4.38
N ASN A 87 10.12 12.53 3.24
CA ASN A 87 10.92 13.21 2.23
C ASN A 87 10.15 14.40 1.61
N PRO A 88 10.65 15.65 1.76
CA PRO A 88 10.00 16.82 1.19
C PRO A 88 9.96 16.83 -0.34
N SER A 89 10.88 16.12 -0.99
CA SER A 89 10.93 15.96 -2.45
C SER A 89 9.93 14.92 -2.96
N ASP A 90 9.32 14.14 -2.07
CA ASP A 90 8.29 13.17 -2.41
C ASP A 90 6.88 13.74 -2.31
N LEU A 91 5.97 13.11 -3.03
CA LEU A 91 4.59 13.58 -3.16
C LEU A 91 3.77 13.42 -1.86
N HIS A 92 4.23 12.60 -0.92
CA HIS A 92 3.50 12.30 0.32
C HIS A 92 3.29 13.55 1.19
N VAL A 93 4.35 14.33 1.47
CA VAL A 93 4.26 15.52 2.32
C VAL A 93 3.30 16.57 1.71
N ALA A 94 3.39 16.78 0.40
CA ALA A 94 2.52 17.72 -0.31
C ALA A 94 1.06 17.24 -0.33
N ALA A 95 0.81 15.95 -0.53
CA ALA A 95 -0.53 15.36 -0.46
C ALA A 95 -1.13 15.48 0.94
N TRP A 96 -0.35 15.19 1.98
CA TRP A 96 -0.77 15.34 3.37
C TRP A 96 -1.14 16.78 3.73
N LYS A 97 -0.33 17.75 3.28
CA LYS A 97 -0.66 19.18 3.46
C LYS A 97 -1.97 19.55 2.80
N ARG A 98 -2.21 19.12 1.56
CA ARG A 98 -3.47 19.37 0.83
C ARG A 98 -4.66 18.72 1.53
N PHE A 99 -4.51 17.49 2.04
CA PHE A 99 -5.53 16.82 2.83
C PHE A 99 -5.93 17.64 4.06
N ASN A 100 -4.95 18.08 4.86
CA ASN A 100 -5.21 18.88 6.06
C ASN A 100 -5.88 20.22 5.75
N GLN A 101 -5.56 20.85 4.62
CA GLN A 101 -6.20 22.08 4.17
C GLN A 101 -7.63 21.87 3.68
N ALA A 102 -7.87 20.78 2.93
CA ALA A 102 -9.16 20.51 2.32
C ALA A 102 -10.18 19.92 3.30
N ILE A 103 -9.73 19.02 4.19
CA ILE A 103 -10.60 18.26 5.11
C ILE A 103 -10.46 18.78 6.54
N GLY A 104 -9.23 18.97 7.02
CA GLY A 104 -8.96 19.37 8.40
C GLY A 104 -9.67 18.46 9.41
N ALA A 105 -10.46 19.06 10.29
CA ALA A 105 -11.26 18.36 11.31
C ALA A 105 -12.77 18.31 10.99
N ASP A 106 -13.18 18.53 9.73
CA ASP A 106 -14.61 18.58 9.37
C ASP A 106 -15.32 17.22 9.37
N GLY A 107 -14.56 16.13 9.42
CA GLY A 107 -15.06 14.76 9.53
C GLY A 107 -15.66 14.16 8.25
N SER A 108 -15.67 14.89 7.13
CA SER A 108 -16.24 14.41 5.86
C SER A 108 -15.49 13.21 5.27
N VAL A 109 -14.18 13.16 5.51
CA VAL A 109 -13.26 12.11 5.04
C VAL A 109 -12.30 11.73 6.17
N GLY A 110 -12.18 10.44 6.45
CA GLY A 110 -11.16 9.89 7.32
C GLY A 110 -10.00 9.29 6.52
N ILE A 111 -8.81 9.34 7.09
CA ILE A 111 -7.66 8.54 6.64
C ILE A 111 -7.21 7.71 7.83
N TRP A 112 -6.81 6.48 7.56
CA TRP A 112 -6.22 5.60 8.55
C TRP A 112 -5.05 4.86 7.92
N HIS A 113 -4.11 4.45 8.76
CA HIS A 113 -3.04 3.58 8.36
C HIS A 113 -2.59 2.70 9.52
N GLU A 114 -2.09 1.51 9.20
CA GLU A 114 -1.56 0.55 10.15
C GLU A 114 -0.27 -0.03 9.57
N THR A 115 0.78 -0.12 10.39
CA THR A 115 2.09 -0.59 9.95
C THR A 115 2.54 -1.75 10.81
N TYR A 116 2.86 -2.88 10.19
CA TYR A 116 3.23 -4.12 10.87
C TYR A 116 4.60 -4.60 10.41
N MET A 117 5.49 -4.90 11.36
CA MET A 117 6.72 -5.65 11.07
C MET A 117 6.41 -7.14 11.04
N VAL A 118 6.82 -7.81 9.98
CA VAL A 118 6.81 -9.27 9.88
C VAL A 118 8.23 -9.77 9.90
N LYS A 119 8.56 -10.59 10.90
CA LYS A 119 9.87 -11.26 10.99
C LYS A 119 9.85 -12.57 10.19
N PRO A 120 11.03 -13.10 9.82
CA PRO A 120 11.13 -14.45 9.26
C PRO A 120 10.38 -15.47 10.15
N ASP A 121 9.73 -16.44 9.51
CA ASP A 121 8.94 -17.50 10.15
C ASP A 121 7.74 -17.04 11.00
N GLN A 122 7.38 -15.75 10.98
CA GLN A 122 6.21 -15.20 11.69
C GLN A 122 5.04 -14.88 10.75
N TYR A 123 4.93 -15.60 9.64
CA TYR A 123 3.85 -15.45 8.69
C TYR A 123 3.61 -16.74 7.88
N GLU A 124 2.43 -16.86 7.29
CA GLU A 124 2.07 -17.93 6.36
C GLU A 124 1.40 -17.33 5.13
N CYS A 125 1.69 -17.89 3.95
CA CYS A 125 1.03 -17.52 2.71
C CYS A 125 0.65 -18.79 1.94
N VAL A 126 -0.60 -18.91 1.52
CA VAL A 126 -1.07 -20.05 0.73
C VAL A 126 -1.79 -19.52 -0.50
N TYR A 127 -1.36 -19.98 -1.68
CA TYR A 127 -1.94 -19.63 -2.96
C TYR A 127 -2.39 -20.90 -3.67
N GLY A 128 -3.66 -20.97 -4.06
CA GLY A 128 -4.25 -22.14 -4.72
C GLY A 128 -4.88 -21.73 -6.04
N ASN A 129 -4.38 -22.25 -7.16
CA ASN A 129 -4.90 -21.94 -8.50
C ASN A 129 -4.89 -20.42 -8.79
N MET A 130 -3.82 -19.72 -8.42
CA MET A 130 -3.67 -18.28 -8.55
C MET A 130 -2.70 -17.91 -9.70
N PRO A 131 -2.83 -16.71 -10.29
CA PRO A 131 -1.77 -16.17 -11.13
C PRO A 131 -0.57 -15.76 -10.29
N TYR A 132 0.64 -15.75 -10.87
CA TYR A 132 1.82 -15.30 -10.14
C TYR A 132 1.74 -13.80 -9.83
N THR A 133 1.47 -13.48 -8.56
CA THR A 133 1.38 -12.08 -8.08
C THR A 133 2.74 -11.59 -7.55
N ALA A 134 2.92 -10.28 -7.41
CA ALA A 134 4.13 -9.76 -6.78
C ALA A 134 4.18 -10.05 -5.26
N ARG A 135 3.06 -10.43 -4.64
CA ARG A 135 3.02 -10.97 -3.27
C ARG A 135 3.71 -12.34 -3.17
N GLU A 136 3.68 -13.12 -4.25
CA GLU A 136 4.44 -14.37 -4.38
C GLU A 136 5.94 -14.14 -4.64
N ARG A 137 6.34 -12.91 -5.01
CA ARG A 137 7.74 -12.53 -5.25
C ARG A 137 8.51 -12.10 -4.00
N LEU A 138 7.88 -12.07 -2.82
CA LEU A 138 8.53 -11.66 -1.56
C LEU A 138 9.73 -12.56 -1.15
N ASN A 139 9.97 -13.68 -1.85
CA ASN A 139 11.25 -13.95 -2.51
C ASN A 139 11.02 -14.98 -3.62
N ALA A 140 11.30 -14.59 -4.86
CA ALA A 140 11.77 -15.51 -5.90
C ALA A 140 13.30 -15.42 -5.96
N ASN A 141 13.97 -15.74 -4.86
CA ASN A 141 15.38 -16.12 -4.89
C ASN A 141 15.43 -17.61 -4.61
N GLU A 142 15.14 -18.40 -5.64
CA GLU A 142 15.56 -19.80 -5.77
C GLU A 142 16.32 -19.85 -7.10
N SER A 143 17.65 -19.96 -7.03
CA SER A 143 18.42 -21.21 -7.19
C SER A 143 18.82 -21.46 -8.65
#